data_AF-A0A1B6AM85-F1
#
_entry.id   AF-A0A1B6AM85-F1
#
_cell.length_a   1.000
_cell.length_b   1.000
_cell.length_c   1.000
_cell.angle_alpha   90.00
_cell.angle_beta   90.00
_cell.angle_gamma   90.00
#
_symmetry.space_group_name_H-M   'P 1'
#
loop_
_entity.id
_entity.type
_entity.pdbx_description
1 polymer ?
#
loop_
_entity_poly.entity_id
_entity_poly.type
_entity_poly.pdbx_seq_one_letter_code
_entity_poly.pdbx_strand_id
1 'polypeptide(L)'
;MSDHTGSYTREDFIEDAVRFVEHLGRAPVVVLGHSLGGITAYQLAARRPDLVEALIVEDVGPVMRRPEIAEPVLDVRGWPMRAPTRDRLARAIERAGVADSSYFMRSAVAEPEAAEGHWRMLFDWDEMMAVQESGLGDWWADWLASDCPALVLRGGEEFSPARRAGSGDDRAPAGQSAR
;
A
#
# COMPACT_ATOMS: atom_id res chain seq x y z
N MET A 1 0.40 -9.13 -15.83
CA MET A 1 0.70 -7.70 -16.03
C MET A 1 -0.60 -6.98 -15.74
N SER A 2 -0.64 -6.02 -14.82
CA SER A 2 -1.82 -5.16 -14.69
C SER A 2 -1.91 -4.33 -15.96
N ASP A 3 -3.08 -4.27 -16.59
CA ASP A 3 -3.31 -3.31 -17.65
C ASP A 3 -3.14 -1.91 -17.03
N HIS A 4 -2.34 -1.06 -17.67
CA HIS A 4 -2.13 0.32 -17.18
C HIS A 4 -3.48 1.06 -17.22
N THR A 5 -3.93 1.54 -16.06
CA THR A 5 -5.18 2.28 -15.92
C THR A 5 -4.95 3.76 -16.26
N GLY A 6 -6.01 4.46 -16.68
CA GLY A 6 -5.93 5.90 -16.94
C GLY A 6 -5.83 6.76 -15.67
N SER A 7 -6.04 6.18 -14.49
CA SER A 7 -6.01 6.82 -13.18
C SER A 7 -5.72 5.84 -12.04
N TYR A 8 -5.29 6.37 -10.89
CA TYR A 8 -5.03 5.63 -9.64
C TYR A 8 -5.73 6.32 -8.46
N THR A 9 -7.00 6.65 -8.61
CA THR A 9 -7.78 7.27 -7.53
C THR A 9 -8.15 6.24 -6.45
N ARG A 10 -8.57 6.72 -5.27
CA ARG A 10 -9.08 5.79 -4.24
C ARG A 10 -10.27 4.96 -4.71
N GLU A 11 -11.16 5.57 -5.47
CA GLU A 11 -12.34 4.88 -6.00
C GLU A 11 -11.95 3.76 -6.97
N ASP A 12 -10.93 3.98 -7.80
CA ASP A 12 -10.42 2.96 -8.74
C ASP A 12 -9.97 1.69 -7.98
N PHE A 13 -9.19 1.85 -6.90
CA PHE A 13 -8.73 0.72 -6.09
C PHE A 13 -9.86 -0.01 -5.35
N ILE A 14 -10.88 0.72 -4.90
CA ILE A 14 -12.04 0.13 -4.22
C ILE A 14 -12.86 -0.67 -5.22
N GLU A 15 -13.17 -0.09 -6.38
CA GLU A 15 -13.93 -0.73 -7.45
C GLU A 15 -13.21 -1.97 -8.00
N ASP A 16 -11.89 -1.91 -8.16
CA ASP A 16 -11.09 -3.07 -8.53
C ASP A 16 -11.17 -4.19 -7.48
N ALA A 17 -11.13 -3.84 -6.18
CA ALA A 17 -11.30 -4.81 -5.11
C ALA A 17 -12.71 -5.42 -5.08
N VAL A 18 -13.75 -4.61 -5.31
CA VAL A 18 -15.14 -5.07 -5.46
C VAL A 18 -15.24 -6.08 -6.61
N ARG A 19 -14.79 -5.69 -7.81
CA ARG A 19 -14.82 -6.55 -8.99
C ARG A 19 -14.04 -7.84 -8.78
N PHE A 20 -12.90 -7.76 -8.10
CA PHE A 20 -12.10 -8.94 -7.81
C PHE A 20 -12.84 -9.92 -6.91
N VAL A 21 -13.42 -9.45 -5.78
CA VAL A 21 -14.17 -10.32 -4.86
C VAL A 21 -15.43 -10.90 -5.53
N GLU A 22 -16.16 -10.09 -6.30
CA GLU A 22 -17.34 -10.55 -7.04
C GLU A 22 -16.97 -11.59 -8.11
N HIS A 23 -15.86 -11.38 -8.83
CA HIS A 23 -15.35 -12.31 -9.82
C HIS A 23 -14.95 -13.67 -9.21
N LEU A 24 -14.41 -13.67 -7.99
CA LEU A 24 -14.11 -14.91 -7.27
C LEU A 24 -15.38 -15.71 -6.94
N GLY A 25 -16.53 -15.04 -6.78
CA GLY A 25 -17.80 -15.68 -6.43
C GLY A 25 -17.79 -16.35 -5.04
N ARG A 26 -16.97 -15.82 -4.12
CA ARG A 26 -16.74 -16.37 -2.76
C ARG A 26 -17.14 -15.43 -1.63
N ALA A 27 -17.83 -14.33 -1.93
CA ALA A 27 -18.27 -13.38 -0.91
C ALA A 27 -19.20 -14.04 0.14
N PRO A 28 -19.11 -13.63 1.43
CA PRO A 28 -18.11 -12.71 1.97
C PRO A 28 -16.73 -13.39 2.15
N VAL A 29 -15.64 -12.62 2.10
CA VAL A 29 -14.27 -13.13 2.27
C VAL A 29 -13.50 -12.40 3.38
N VAL A 30 -12.47 -13.05 3.94
CA VAL A 30 -11.48 -12.38 4.78
C VAL A 30 -10.51 -11.59 3.90
N VAL A 31 -10.33 -10.30 4.18
CA VAL A 31 -9.46 -9.40 3.42
C VAL A 31 -8.26 -8.99 4.26
N LEU A 32 -7.07 -9.36 3.80
CA LEU A 32 -5.80 -8.84 4.31
C LEU A 32 -5.35 -7.66 3.43
N GLY A 33 -5.14 -6.50 4.05
CA GLY A 33 -4.58 -5.33 3.40
C GLY A 33 -3.31 -4.86 4.09
N HIS A 34 -2.20 -4.86 3.35
CA HIS A 34 -0.91 -4.32 3.80
C HIS A 34 -0.69 -2.91 3.26
N SER A 35 -0.24 -1.99 4.12
CA SER A 35 0.05 -0.59 3.76
C SER A 35 -1.15 0.07 3.04
N LEU A 36 -0.99 0.64 1.84
CA LEU A 36 -2.09 1.18 1.03
C LEU A 36 -3.24 0.17 0.80
N GLY A 37 -2.93 -1.13 0.71
CA GLY A 37 -3.93 -2.19 0.61
C GLY A 37 -4.82 -2.28 1.83
N GLY A 38 -4.32 -1.90 3.02
CA GLY A 38 -5.12 -1.81 4.24
C GLY A 38 -6.15 -0.68 4.17
N ILE A 39 -5.79 0.46 3.56
CA ILE A 39 -6.72 1.55 3.26
C ILE A 39 -7.84 1.07 2.36
N THR A 40 -7.48 0.41 1.24
CA THR A 40 -8.46 -0.21 0.34
C THR A 40 -9.37 -1.21 1.07
N ALA A 41 -8.81 -2.03 1.97
CA ALA A 41 -9.54 -3.08 2.66
C ALA A 41 -10.66 -2.55 3.57
N TYR A 42 -10.36 -1.57 4.45
CA TYR A 42 -11.42 -1.01 5.31
C TYR A 42 -12.40 -0.14 4.51
N GLN A 43 -11.95 0.51 3.43
CA GLN A 43 -12.84 1.25 2.52
C GLN A 43 -13.81 0.34 1.78
N LEU A 44 -13.34 -0.85 1.37
CA LEU A 44 -14.17 -1.91 0.80
C LEU A 44 -15.21 -2.40 1.82
N ALA A 45 -14.80 -2.74 3.03
CA ALA A 45 -15.72 -3.21 4.07
C ALA A 45 -16.79 -2.18 4.45
N ALA A 46 -16.43 -0.89 4.48
CA ALA A 46 -17.37 0.19 4.75
C ALA A 46 -18.41 0.37 3.65
N ARG A 47 -18.02 0.24 2.37
CA ARG A 47 -18.90 0.46 1.20
C ARG A 47 -19.69 -0.79 0.82
N ARG A 48 -19.10 -1.97 0.99
CA ARG A 48 -19.63 -3.28 0.59
C ARG A 48 -19.45 -4.30 1.72
N PRO A 49 -20.14 -4.10 2.87
CA PRO A 49 -20.06 -5.04 3.99
C PRO A 49 -20.58 -6.44 3.64
N ASP A 50 -21.36 -6.57 2.56
CA ASP A 50 -21.79 -7.86 2.00
C ASP A 50 -20.64 -8.69 1.40
N LEU A 51 -19.51 -8.06 1.08
CA LEU A 51 -18.35 -8.70 0.46
C LEU A 51 -17.26 -9.11 1.46
N VAL A 52 -17.28 -8.58 2.69
CA VAL A 52 -16.16 -8.72 3.64
C VAL A 52 -16.62 -9.35 4.95
N GLU A 53 -16.05 -10.51 5.28
CA GLU A 53 -16.33 -11.24 6.52
C GLU A 53 -15.51 -10.70 7.69
N ALA A 54 -14.22 -10.45 7.46
CA ALA A 54 -13.28 -9.91 8.44
C ALA A 54 -12.12 -9.18 7.75
N LEU A 55 -11.50 -8.25 8.47
CA LEU A 55 -10.33 -7.47 8.03
C LEU A 55 -9.08 -7.85 8.80
N ILE A 56 -7.96 -7.93 8.09
CA ILE A 56 -6.62 -7.88 8.68
C ILE A 56 -5.91 -6.69 8.04
N VAL A 57 -5.57 -5.68 8.85
CA VAL A 57 -4.93 -4.45 8.39
C VAL A 57 -3.50 -4.43 8.93
N GLU A 58 -2.53 -4.46 8.02
CA GLU A 58 -1.12 -4.54 8.34
C GLU A 58 -0.39 -3.23 7.99
N ASP A 59 0.24 -2.64 9.00
CA ASP A 59 1.16 -1.50 8.90
C ASP A 59 0.57 -0.24 8.24
N VAL A 60 -0.72 0.02 8.48
CA VAL A 60 -1.37 1.27 8.10
C VAL A 60 -2.47 1.65 9.10
N GLY A 61 -2.74 2.94 9.22
CA GLY A 61 -3.85 3.48 10.01
C GLY A 61 -4.80 4.35 9.17
N PRO A 62 -5.84 4.92 9.80
CA PRO A 62 -6.81 5.79 9.13
C PRO A 62 -6.27 7.19 8.83
N VAL A 63 -5.05 7.54 9.26
CA VAL A 63 -4.45 8.86 8.98
C VAL A 63 -3.17 8.66 8.19
N MET A 64 -3.12 9.24 7.00
CA MET A 64 -1.96 9.20 6.10
C MET A 64 -1.67 10.60 5.56
N ARG A 65 -1.30 11.54 6.44
CA ARG A 65 -1.00 12.92 6.07
C ARG A 65 -0.07 13.58 7.08
N ARG A 66 0.41 14.78 6.73
CA ARG A 66 1.08 15.69 7.66
C ARG A 66 0.05 16.46 8.51
N PRO A 67 0.39 16.87 9.74
CA PRO A 67 1.68 16.67 10.42
C PRO A 67 1.83 15.31 11.11
N GLU A 68 0.77 14.50 11.16
CA GLU A 68 0.72 13.25 11.91
C GLU A 68 1.84 12.31 11.44
N ILE A 69 1.97 12.10 10.13
CA ILE A 69 3.07 11.37 9.51
C ILE A 69 4.02 12.34 8.82
N ALA A 70 5.27 12.37 9.27
CA ALA A 70 6.29 13.29 8.78
C ALA A 70 6.59 13.09 7.29
N GLU A 71 6.60 11.85 6.81
CA GLU A 71 6.85 11.48 5.42
C GLU A 71 5.81 10.45 4.99
N PRO A 72 4.59 10.85 4.62
CA PRO A 72 3.52 9.91 4.33
C PRO A 72 3.69 9.21 2.97
N VAL A 73 4.63 9.66 2.15
CA VAL A 73 5.00 9.01 0.88
C VAL A 73 6.52 8.92 0.78
N LEU A 74 7.00 7.90 0.09
CA LEU A 74 8.39 7.80 -0.34
C LEU A 74 8.49 8.40 -1.75
N ASP A 75 9.13 9.57 -1.87
CA ASP A 75 9.36 10.16 -3.19
C ASP A 75 10.40 9.34 -3.97
N VAL A 76 9.93 8.64 -5.01
CA VAL A 76 10.77 7.79 -5.88
C VAL A 76 11.26 8.52 -7.14
N ARG A 77 10.86 9.79 -7.34
CA ARG A 77 11.21 10.54 -8.55
C ARG A 77 12.73 10.70 -8.65
N GLY A 78 13.28 10.44 -9.83
CA GLY A 78 14.71 10.58 -10.09
C GLY A 78 15.57 9.43 -9.59
N TRP A 79 14.97 8.34 -9.07
CA TRP A 79 15.72 7.12 -8.79
C TRP A 79 16.39 6.57 -10.06
N PRO A 80 17.39 5.68 -9.99
CA PRO A 80 17.82 4.94 -11.18
C PRO A 80 16.74 3.93 -11.61
N MET A 81 16.25 4.00 -12.86
CA MET A 81 15.35 2.95 -13.39
C MET A 81 16.07 1.77 -14.00
N ARG A 82 17.32 1.98 -14.43
CA ARG A 82 18.15 0.96 -15.06
C ARG A 82 19.57 1.03 -14.53
N ALA A 83 20.23 -0.12 -14.43
CA ALA A 83 21.66 -0.19 -14.16
C ALA A 83 22.29 -1.43 -14.81
N PRO A 84 23.62 -1.44 -15.06
CA PRO A 84 24.30 -2.59 -15.64
C PRO A 84 24.23 -3.86 -14.77
N THR A 85 24.12 -3.70 -13.45
CA THR A 85 24.00 -4.83 -12.51
C THR A 85 22.96 -4.53 -11.44
N ARG A 86 22.36 -5.60 -10.89
CA ARG A 86 21.43 -5.53 -9.76
C ARG A 86 22.02 -4.74 -8.58
N ASP A 87 23.27 -5.00 -8.24
CA ASP A 87 23.97 -4.31 -7.14
C ASP A 87 24.20 -2.82 -7.41
N ARG A 88 24.41 -2.42 -8.68
CA ARG A 88 24.55 -1.00 -9.03
C ARG A 88 23.21 -0.28 -8.92
N LEU A 89 22.11 -0.95 -9.26
CA LEU A 89 20.76 -0.43 -9.08
C LEU A 89 20.46 -0.22 -7.60
N ALA A 90 20.68 -1.25 -6.77
CA ALA A 90 20.50 -1.23 -5.32
C ALA A 90 21.26 -0.06 -4.66
N ARG A 91 22.58 0.03 -4.90
CA ARG A 91 23.42 1.11 -4.35
C ARG A 91 23.05 2.50 -4.84
N ALA A 92 22.42 2.62 -5.99
CA ALA A 92 22.01 3.92 -6.51
C ALA A 92 20.65 4.35 -5.91
N ILE A 93 19.75 3.41 -5.61
CA ILE A 93 18.54 3.66 -4.80
C ILE A 93 18.92 4.05 -3.36
N GLU A 94 19.88 3.36 -2.74
CA GLU A 94 20.36 3.71 -1.39
C GLU A 94 20.96 5.12 -1.34
N ARG A 95 21.73 5.50 -2.35
CA ARG A 95 22.26 6.87 -2.49
C ARG A 95 21.18 7.93 -2.72
N ALA A 96 20.00 7.53 -3.17
CA ALA A 96 18.83 8.40 -3.30
C ALA A 96 18.06 8.58 -1.98
N GLY A 97 18.56 8.03 -0.86
CA GLY A 97 18.01 8.26 0.49
C GLY A 97 17.22 7.09 1.07
N VAL A 98 17.17 5.95 0.38
CA VAL A 98 16.55 4.73 0.91
C VAL A 98 17.53 4.00 1.82
N ALA A 99 17.13 3.74 3.07
CA ALA A 99 18.01 3.09 4.04
C ALA A 99 18.34 1.63 3.67
N ASP A 100 17.35 0.88 3.15
CA ASP A 100 17.52 -0.48 2.65
C ASP A 100 16.78 -0.65 1.31
N SER A 101 17.53 -0.92 0.25
CA SER A 101 16.97 -1.14 -1.08
C SER A 101 16.39 -2.55 -1.27
N SER A 102 16.62 -3.48 -0.34
CA SER A 102 16.32 -4.91 -0.50
C SER A 102 14.87 -5.20 -0.91
N TYR A 103 13.91 -4.46 -0.33
CA TYR A 103 12.49 -4.53 -0.66
C TYR A 103 12.25 -4.17 -2.14
N PHE A 104 12.73 -3.01 -2.59
CA PHE A 104 12.56 -2.55 -3.97
C PHE A 104 13.29 -3.43 -4.98
N MET A 105 14.43 -4.01 -4.57
CA MET A 105 15.20 -4.92 -5.41
C MET A 105 14.53 -6.28 -5.64
N ARG A 106 13.40 -6.58 -4.97
CA ARG A 106 12.51 -7.70 -5.32
C ARG A 106 11.72 -7.43 -6.60
N SER A 107 11.49 -6.16 -6.93
CA SER A 107 10.81 -5.71 -8.16
C SER A 107 11.78 -5.39 -9.30
N ALA A 108 13.09 -5.66 -9.12
CA ALA A 108 14.08 -5.48 -10.17
C ALA A 108 14.19 -6.75 -11.02
N VAL A 109 14.15 -6.59 -12.35
CA VAL A 109 14.23 -7.71 -13.30
C VAL A 109 15.44 -7.57 -14.21
N ALA A 110 16.02 -8.71 -14.61
CA ALA A 110 17.08 -8.75 -15.59
C ALA A 110 16.50 -8.60 -17.00
N GLU A 111 17.14 -7.78 -17.83
CA GLU A 111 16.87 -7.62 -19.26
C GLU A 111 18.19 -7.78 -20.04
N PRO A 112 18.64 -9.03 -20.26
CA PRO A 112 19.94 -9.32 -20.88
C PRO A 112 20.13 -8.73 -22.27
N GLU A 113 19.05 -8.55 -23.02
CA GLU A 113 19.05 -8.06 -24.40
C GLU A 113 19.07 -6.52 -24.50
N ALA A 114 18.99 -5.80 -23.38
CA ALA A 114 19.01 -4.34 -23.37
C ALA A 114 20.41 -3.80 -23.71
N ALA A 115 20.49 -2.86 -24.65
CA ALA A 115 21.74 -2.22 -25.08
C ALA A 115 22.46 -1.50 -23.92
N GLU A 116 21.69 -0.95 -22.98
CA GLU A 116 22.19 -0.33 -21.76
C GLU A 116 21.31 -0.71 -20.56
N GLY A 117 21.95 -1.11 -19.45
CA GLY A 117 21.26 -1.39 -18.20
C GLY A 117 20.51 -2.72 -18.17
N HIS A 118 21.26 -3.80 -17.94
CA HIS A 118 20.75 -5.19 -17.90
C HIS A 118 19.80 -5.47 -16.74
N TRP A 119 19.56 -4.50 -15.85
CA TRP A 119 18.60 -4.59 -14.76
C TRP A 119 17.72 -3.36 -14.76
N ARG A 120 16.41 -3.54 -14.60
CA ARG A 120 15.45 -2.43 -14.46
C ARG A 120 14.45 -2.62 -13.34
N MET A 121 13.87 -1.52 -12.89
CA MET A 121 12.67 -1.52 -12.05
C MET A 121 11.40 -1.77 -12.88
N LEU A 122 10.40 -2.39 -12.25
CA LEU A 122 9.12 -2.72 -12.90
C LEU A 122 8.06 -1.62 -12.85
N PHE A 123 8.20 -0.62 -12.00
CA PHE A 123 7.23 0.47 -11.87
C PHE A 123 7.63 1.71 -12.69
N ASP A 124 6.68 2.59 -12.95
CA ASP A 124 6.94 3.97 -13.40
C ASP A 124 6.89 4.93 -12.20
N TRP A 125 7.66 6.02 -12.22
CA TRP A 125 7.67 6.98 -11.10
C TRP A 125 6.36 7.70 -10.94
N ASP A 126 5.79 8.20 -12.04
CA ASP A 126 4.59 9.02 -11.98
C ASP A 126 3.41 8.15 -11.55
N GLU A 127 3.36 6.90 -12.03
CA GLU A 127 2.38 5.91 -11.55
C GLU A 127 2.58 5.61 -10.05
N MET A 128 3.81 5.27 -9.63
CA MET A 128 4.08 4.95 -8.22
C MET A 128 3.76 6.13 -7.28
N MET A 129 4.05 7.36 -7.71
CA MET A 129 3.70 8.55 -6.95
C MET A 129 2.19 8.77 -6.92
N ALA A 130 1.48 8.60 -8.05
CA ALA A 130 0.03 8.70 -8.08
C ALA A 130 -0.64 7.67 -7.15
N VAL A 131 -0.14 6.43 -7.13
CA VAL A 131 -0.60 5.37 -6.21
C VAL A 131 -0.41 5.78 -4.75
N GLN A 132 0.78 6.23 -4.37
CA GLN A 132 1.08 6.66 -3.00
C GLN A 132 0.25 7.89 -2.58
N GLU A 133 0.16 8.89 -3.46
CA GLU A 133 -0.58 10.13 -3.23
C GLU A 133 -2.08 9.87 -3.09
N SER A 134 -2.62 8.85 -3.79
CA SER A 134 -4.02 8.44 -3.62
C SER A 134 -4.36 8.06 -2.18
N GLY A 135 -3.38 7.49 -1.44
CA GLY A 135 -3.57 7.05 -0.06
C GLY A 135 -3.60 8.19 0.97
N LEU A 136 -3.23 9.41 0.58
CA LEU A 136 -3.12 10.52 1.50
C LEU A 136 -4.49 10.99 1.99
N GLY A 137 -4.68 11.10 3.32
CA GLY A 137 -5.96 11.59 3.84
C GLY A 137 -6.23 11.39 5.33
N ASP A 138 -7.45 11.80 5.72
CA ASP A 138 -8.16 11.34 6.92
C ASP A 138 -9.22 10.34 6.50
N TRP A 139 -9.11 9.12 6.98
CA TRP A 139 -10.00 8.01 6.66
C TRP A 139 -10.71 7.47 7.90
N TRP A 140 -10.77 8.24 8.99
CA TRP A 140 -11.53 7.84 10.18
C TRP A 140 -13.01 7.58 9.88
N ALA A 141 -13.60 8.36 8.96
CA ALA A 141 -14.98 8.16 8.55
C ALA A 141 -15.18 6.80 7.86
N ASP A 142 -14.26 6.38 6.98
CA ASP A 142 -14.31 5.06 6.35
C ASP A 142 -14.08 3.95 7.39
N TRP A 143 -13.08 4.12 8.28
CA TRP A 143 -12.77 3.15 9.34
C TRP A 143 -13.95 2.90 10.29
N LEU A 144 -14.63 3.96 10.71
CA LEU A 144 -15.76 3.90 11.64
C LEU A 144 -17.09 3.53 10.98
N ALA A 145 -17.18 3.55 9.64
CA ALA A 145 -18.39 3.20 8.91
C ALA A 145 -18.61 1.68 8.77
N SER A 146 -17.62 0.87 9.12
CA SER A 146 -17.69 -0.59 9.04
C SER A 146 -17.82 -1.23 10.42
N ASP A 147 -18.80 -2.12 10.58
CA ASP A 147 -18.93 -3.00 11.76
C ASP A 147 -18.14 -4.32 11.60
N CYS A 148 -17.41 -4.48 10.48
CA CYS A 148 -16.64 -5.68 10.18
C CYS A 148 -15.54 -5.92 11.25
N PRO A 149 -15.42 -7.14 11.80
CA PRO A 149 -14.35 -7.49 12.73
C PRO A 149 -12.96 -7.23 12.10
N ALA A 150 -12.10 -6.49 12.81
CA ALA A 150 -10.79 -6.10 12.31
C ALA A 150 -9.66 -6.51 13.27
N LEU A 151 -8.62 -7.13 12.73
CA LEU A 151 -7.32 -7.32 13.39
C LEU A 151 -6.34 -6.29 12.83
N VAL A 152 -5.79 -5.44 13.69
CA VAL A 152 -4.75 -4.47 13.31
C VAL A 152 -3.39 -5.02 13.71
N LEU A 153 -2.51 -5.18 12.73
CA LEU A 153 -1.14 -5.63 12.89
C LEU A 153 -0.19 -4.48 12.61
N ARG A 154 0.73 -4.24 13.53
CA ARG A 154 1.86 -3.32 13.31
C ARG A 154 3.11 -4.14 13.03
N GLY A 155 3.81 -3.82 11.95
CA GLY A 155 5.08 -4.45 11.62
C GLY A 155 6.14 -4.20 12.71
N GLY A 156 7.11 -5.11 12.82
CA GLY A 156 8.30 -4.95 13.66
C GLY A 156 9.32 -3.95 13.07
N GLU A 157 10.62 -4.19 13.27
CA GLU A 157 11.76 -3.34 12.86
C GLU A 157 11.92 -3.06 11.32
N GLU A 158 10.91 -3.30 10.49
CA GLU A 158 10.98 -3.09 9.04
C GLU A 158 10.39 -1.72 8.64
N PHE A 159 10.89 -1.18 7.52
CA PHE A 159 10.69 0.20 7.07
C PHE A 159 9.20 0.58 6.95
N SER A 160 8.74 1.43 7.88
CA SER A 160 7.41 2.06 7.84
C SER A 160 7.54 3.59 7.95
N PRO A 161 7.04 4.38 6.99
CA PRO A 161 7.04 5.84 7.09
C PRO A 161 6.24 6.36 8.29
N ALA A 162 5.30 5.54 8.80
CA ALA A 162 4.52 5.82 10.00
C ALA A 162 5.35 5.80 11.31
N ARG A 163 6.57 5.23 11.31
CA ARG A 163 7.41 5.17 12.52
C ARG A 163 7.92 6.55 12.99
N ARG A 164 7.88 7.57 12.13
CA ARG A 164 8.24 8.97 12.49
C ARG A 164 7.08 9.74 13.14
N ALA A 165 5.88 9.16 13.16
CA ALA A 165 4.70 9.70 13.83
C ALA A 165 4.55 9.10 15.23
N GLY A 166 4.46 9.93 16.26
CA GLY A 166 4.12 9.48 17.61
C GLY A 166 2.77 8.74 17.63
N SER A 167 2.70 7.71 18.47
CA SER A 167 1.56 6.83 18.74
C SER A 167 0.18 7.49 18.59
N GLY A 168 -0.58 7.06 17.56
CA GLY A 168 -2.00 7.37 17.40
C GLY A 168 -2.88 6.20 17.85
N ASP A 169 -3.76 6.51 18.81
CA ASP A 169 -4.92 5.80 19.39
C ASP A 169 -5.43 4.53 18.67
N ASP A 170 -5.30 3.37 19.34
CA ASP A 170 -5.81 2.03 18.94
C ASP A 170 -7.33 1.92 19.17
N ARG A 171 -8.14 2.70 18.46
CA ARG A 171 -9.60 2.50 18.45
C ARG A 171 -9.99 1.58 17.31
N ALA A 172 -10.19 0.31 17.63
CA ALA A 172 -10.85 -0.65 16.76
C ALA A 172 -12.28 -0.15 16.39
N PRO A 173 -12.82 -0.51 15.22
CA PRO A 173 -14.23 -0.29 14.90
C PRO A 173 -15.09 -1.00 15.96
N ALA A 174 -16.29 -0.48 16.22
CA ALA A 174 -17.11 -0.89 17.35
C ALA A 174 -17.63 -2.34 17.22
N GLY A 175 -16.81 -3.33 17.55
CA GLY A 175 -17.23 -4.71 17.77
C GLY A 175 -17.78 -4.87 19.19
N GLN A 176 -19.11 -4.86 19.36
CA GLN A 176 -19.71 -5.29 20.61
C GLN A 176 -19.37 -6.75 20.87
N SER A 177 -18.60 -7.00 21.95
CA SER A 177 -18.39 -8.33 22.50
C SER A 177 -19.75 -8.91 22.91
N ALA A 178 -20.28 -9.84 22.13
CA ALA A 178 -21.42 -10.66 22.52
C ALA A 178 -20.92 -12.01 23.05
N ARG A 179 -20.96 -12.11 24.39
CA ARG A 179 -21.06 -13.28 25.29
C ARG A 179 -20.65 -14.66 24.80
#